data_AF-A0A235B804-F1
#
_entry.id   AF-A0A235B804-F1
#
_cell.length_a   1.000
_cell.length_b   1.000
_cell.length_c   1.000
_cell.angle_alpha   90.00
_cell.angle_beta   90.00
_cell.angle_gamma   90.00
#
_symmetry.space_group_name_H-M   'P 1'
#
loop_
_entity.id
_entity.type
_entity.pdbx_description
1 polymer ?
#
loop_
_entity_poly.entity_id
_entity_poly.type
_entity_poly.pdbx_seq_one_letter_code
_entity_poly.pdbx_strand_id
1 'polypeptide(L)' 'MPKSKLTDDEKLALVLAGLKGNVPLSDLLRQYGVSQATYYKLRDRFLEAGQNTDSAFGIPFIFLFQ' A
#
# COMPACT_ATOMS: atom_id res chain seq x y z
N MET A 1 -22.79 9.44 10.13
CA MET A 1 -21.69 10.42 10.15
C MET A 1 -20.89 10.25 8.87
N PRO A 2 -20.72 11.26 8.01
CA PRO A 2 -19.87 11.12 6.83
C PRO A 2 -18.42 10.98 7.31
N LYS A 3 -17.76 9.86 7.02
CA LYS A 3 -16.38 9.56 7.43
C LYS A 3 -15.44 10.49 6.65
N SER A 4 -15.35 11.73 7.11
CA SER A 4 -14.54 12.78 6.50
C SER A 4 -13.07 12.50 6.75
N LYS A 5 -12.40 12.08 5.68
CA LYS A 5 -10.95 11.94 5.52
C LYS A 5 -10.36 10.68 6.15
N LEU A 6 -9.89 9.80 5.29
CA LEU A 6 -8.98 8.72 5.63
C LEU A 6 -7.75 9.31 6.32
N THR A 7 -7.46 8.85 7.53
CA THR A 7 -6.25 9.26 8.25
C THR A 7 -5.01 8.70 7.57
N ASP A 8 -3.85 9.33 7.79
CA ASP A 8 -2.59 8.85 7.19
C ASP A 8 -2.20 7.46 7.71
N ASP A 9 -2.63 7.10 8.92
CA ASP A 9 -2.49 5.77 9.50
C ASP A 9 -3.32 4.71 8.74
N GLU A 10 -4.59 5.01 8.44
CA GLU A 10 -5.45 4.13 7.63
C GLU A 10 -4.90 3.94 6.21
N LYS A 11 -4.28 4.98 5.62
CA LYS A 11 -3.61 4.88 4.32
C LYS A 11 -2.40 3.94 4.37
N LEU A 12 -1.62 4.01 5.45
CA LEU A 12 -0.46 3.14 5.65
C LEU A 12 -0.89 1.69 5.85
N ALA A 13 -1.88 1.46 6.72
CA ALA A 13 -2.47 0.15 6.97
C ALA A 13 -3.02 -0.49 5.69
N LEU A 14 -3.67 0.30 4.82
CA LEU A 14 -4.16 -0.12 3.51
C LEU A 14 -3.02 -0.62 2.60
N VAL A 15 -1.91 0.14 2.50
CA VAL A 15 -0.75 -0.25 1.67
C VAL A 15 -0.11 -1.52 2.22
N LEU A 16 0.08 -1.61 3.54
CA LEU A 16 0.66 -2.79 4.19
C LEU A 16 -0.22 -4.03 3.99
N ALA A 17 -1.54 -3.89 4.15
CA ALA A 17 -2.48 -4.99 3.93
C ALA A 17 -2.52 -5.44 2.46
N GLY A 18 -2.45 -4.49 1.52
CA GLY A 18 -2.40 -4.75 0.08
C GLY A 18 -1.08 -5.37 -0.38
N LEU A 19 0.04 -4.98 0.22
CA LEU A 19 1.35 -5.63 0.02
C LEU A 19 1.36 -7.03 0.61
N LYS A 20 0.76 -7.23 1.80
CA LYS A 20 0.67 -8.53 2.45
C LYS A 20 -0.09 -9.58 1.63
N GLY A 21 -0.91 -9.16 0.66
CA GLY A 21 -1.66 -10.06 -0.23
C GLY A 21 -2.80 -10.84 0.45
N ASN A 22 -3.06 -10.61 1.74
CA ASN A 22 -4.03 -11.36 2.52
C ASN A 22 -5.49 -10.94 2.24
N VAL A 23 -5.70 -9.73 1.73
CA VAL A 23 -7.03 -9.19 1.41
C VAL A 23 -7.01 -8.66 -0.03
N PRO A 24 -8.00 -9.00 -0.87
CA PRO A 24 -8.06 -8.50 -2.23
C PRO A 24 -8.22 -6.98 -2.25
N LEU A 25 -7.49 -6.33 -3.16
CA LEU A 25 -7.44 -4.87 -3.28
C LEU A 25 -8.85 -4.26 -3.42
N SER A 26 -9.74 -4.89 -4.16
CA SER A 26 -11.13 -4.44 -4.35
C SER A 26 -11.92 -4.32 -3.05
N ASP A 27 -11.64 -5.18 -2.06
CA ASP A 27 -12.31 -5.18 -0.76
C ASP A 27 -11.68 -4.16 0.19
N LEU A 28 -10.35 -4.03 0.15
CA LEU A 28 -9.60 -2.96 0.84
C LEU A 28 -10.07 -1.56 0.41
N LEU A 29 -10.16 -1.30 -0.90
CA LEU A 29 -10.63 0.00 -1.41
C LEU A 29 -12.06 0.31 -0.96
N ARG A 30 -12.91 -0.70 -0.83
CA ARG A 30 -14.31 -0.56 -0.41
C ARG A 30 -14.45 -0.33 1.10
N GLN A 31 -13.64 -1.01 1.93
CA GLN A 31 -13.61 -0.79 3.39
C GLN A 31 -13.09 0.60 3.75
N TYR A 32 -12.02 1.03 3.09
CA TYR A 32 -11.35 2.28 3.40
C TYR A 32 -11.93 3.46 2.58
N GLY A 33 -12.79 3.21 1.59
CA GLY A 33 -13.39 4.27 0.77
C GLY A 33 -12.37 5.05 -0.05
N VAL A 34 -11.33 4.36 -0.54
CA VAL A 34 -10.20 4.96 -1.27
C VAL A 34 -10.24 4.54 -2.72
N SER A 35 -9.90 5.47 -3.61
CA SER A 35 -9.74 5.15 -5.02
C SER A 35 -8.44 4.40 -5.28
N GLN A 36 -8.51 3.51 -6.27
CA GLN A 36 -7.40 2.71 -6.75
C GLN A 36 -6.17 3.57 -7.11
N ALA A 37 -6.40 4.73 -7.73
CA ALA A 37 -5.35 5.71 -8.06
C ALA A 37 -4.60 6.25 -6.83
N THR A 38 -5.30 6.48 -5.72
CA THR A 38 -4.72 6.94 -4.46
C THR A 38 -3.87 5.84 -3.83
N TYR A 39 -4.37 4.60 -3.84
CA TYR A 39 -3.63 3.42 -3.38
C TYR A 39 -2.33 3.24 -4.16
N TYR A 40 -2.37 3.32 -5.50
CA TYR A 40 -1.16 3.19 -6.31
C TYR A 40 -0.12 4.26 -6.00
N LYS A 41 -0.52 5.53 -5.84
CA LYS A 41 0.40 6.60 -5.41
C LYS A 41 1.03 6.35 -4.04
N LEU A 42 0.24 5.87 -3.09
CA LEU A 42 0.70 5.54 -1.74
C LEU A 42 1.67 4.36 -1.76
N ARG A 43 1.33 3.29 -2.49
CA ARG A 43 2.20 2.12 -2.69
C ARG A 43 3.50 2.53 -3.37
N ASP A 44 3.44 3.35 -4.41
CA ASP A 44 4.63 3.79 -5.15
C ASP A 44 5.56 4.58 -4.23
N ARG A 45 5.04 5.56 -3.49
CA ARG A 45 5.81 6.27 -2.47
C ARG A 45 6.38 5.38 -1.39
N PHE A 46 5.63 4.35 -0.99
CA PHE A 46 6.09 3.37 0.00
C PHE A 46 7.22 2.49 -0.56
N LEU A 47 7.09 2.06 -1.81
CA LEU A 47 8.12 1.30 -2.53
C LEU A 47 9.34 2.16 -2.80
N GLU A 48 9.20 3.41 -3.23
CA GLU A 48 10.30 4.36 -3.40
C GLU A 48 11.03 4.62 -2.07
N ALA A 49 10.28 4.77 -0.97
CA ALA A 49 10.86 4.91 0.37
C ALA A 49 11.63 3.64 0.80
N GLY A 50 11.15 2.45 0.42
CA GLY A 50 11.83 1.17 0.67
C GLY A 50 12.93 0.83 -0.35
N GLN A 51 12.91 1.41 -1.55
CA GLN A 51 13.84 1.16 -2.65
C GLN A 51 15.08 2.06 -2.60
N ASN A 52 15.08 3.08 -1.72
CA ASN A 52 16.29 3.80 -1.30
C ASN A 52 17.22 2.95 -0.40
N THR A 53 17.08 1.61 -0.40
CA THR A 53 18.16 0.71 -0.01
C THR A 53 19.13 0.57 -1.17
N ASP A 54 20.25 1.27 -1.06
CA ASP A 54 21.50 0.92 -1.71
C ASP A 54 21.68 -0.61 -1.71
N SER A 55 21.60 -1.20 -2.91
CA SER A 55 22.40 -2.29 -3.47
C SER A 55 22.72 -3.58 -2.67
N ALA A 56 22.30 -3.76 -1.43
CA ALA A 56 22.73 -4.92 -0.62
C ALA A 56 21.88 -6.17 -0.84
N PHE A 57 20.65 -6.01 -1.34
CA PHE A 57 19.75 -7.12 -1.69
C PHE A 57 19.05 -6.75 -3.00
N GLY A 58 19.61 -7.16 -4.14
CA GLY A 58 19.05 -6.93 -5.48
C GLY A 58 17.73 -7.68 -5.76
N ILE A 59 16.89 -7.91 -4.74
CA ILE A 59 15.57 -8.52 -4.88
C ILE A 59 14.50 -7.42 -4.86
N PRO A 60 13.79 -7.21 -5.97
CA PRO A 60 12.67 -6.29 -5.96
C PRO A 60 11.61 -6.83 -4.99
N PHE A 61 11.04 -5.95 -4.16
CA PHE A 61 10.05 -6.30 -3.11
C PHE A 61 8.84 -7.10 -3.66
N ILE A 62 8.58 -7.01 -4.97
CA ILE A 62 7.60 -7.82 -5.71
C ILE A 62 7.87 -9.33 -5.69
N PHE A 63 9.11 -9.77 -5.44
CA PHE A 63 9.49 -11.18 -5.34
C PHE A 63 9.33 -11.75 -3.92
N LEU A 64 9.07 -10.92 -2.89
CA LEU A 64 8.96 -11.37 -1.50
C LEU A 64 7.56 -11.91 -1.14
N PHE A 65 6.61 -11.88 -2.08
CA PHE A 65 5.21 -12.27 -1.88
C PHE A 65 4.75 -13.43 -2.80
N GLN A 66 5.70 -14.21 -3.36
CA GLN A 66 5.40 -15.41 -4.16
C GLN A 66 5.29 -16.68 -3.31
#